data_AF-A0A7S2NLD3-F1
#
_entry.id   AF-A0A7S2NLD3-F1
#
_cell.length_a   1.000
_cell.length_b   1.000
_cell.length_c   1.000
_cell.angle_alpha   90.00
_cell.angle_beta   90.00
_cell.angle_gamma   90.00
#
_symmetry.space_group_name_H-M   'P 1'
#
loop_
_entity.id
_entity.type
_entity.pdbx_description
1 polymer ?
#
loop_
_entity_poly.entity_id
_entity_poly.type
_entity_poly.pdbx_seq_one_letter_code
_entity_poly.pdbx_strand_id
1 'polypeptide(L)'
;KKMAGLVRHLSNTLAAAADMIDPPPKVRQSSQFQCPQCSQLLMGKLSAAVTTVQCNVCSHVFAVAEPPKEPETGATKRKAGLAMLATADDGEFASVLPLLTKILNNLINAPLEPKFRKLKKSNAKVNTLLQTSGVISLLKGAGFIDKEQELLVPASIGWTEGQALAQAALNGLMAQQDVRAAAAKA
;
A
#
# COMPACT_ATOMS: atom_id res chain seq x y z
N LYS A 1 27.25 -12.13 60.37
CA LYS A 1 25.98 -12.62 59.76
C LYS A 1 24.98 -11.46 59.69
N LYS A 2 24.89 -10.77 58.54
CA LYS A 2 23.73 -9.96 58.07
C LYS A 2 24.17 -9.09 56.87
N MET A 3 24.08 -9.66 55.67
CA MET A 3 23.86 -8.91 54.44
C MET A 3 22.56 -9.45 53.85
N ALA A 4 21.47 -8.69 53.98
CA ALA A 4 20.22 -8.82 53.23
C ALA A 4 19.24 -7.79 53.81
N GLY A 5 19.03 -6.66 53.13
CA GLY A 5 18.04 -5.71 53.64
C GLY A 5 17.96 -4.33 53.00
N LEU A 6 18.62 -4.07 51.86
CA LEU A 6 18.62 -2.73 51.25
C LEU A 6 18.26 -2.74 49.76
N VAL A 7 17.24 -3.53 49.38
CA VAL A 7 16.68 -3.53 47.99
C VAL A 7 15.15 -3.65 48.01
N ARG A 8 14.45 -2.99 48.95
CA ARG A 8 12.96 -3.03 48.99
C ARG A 8 12.27 -1.68 49.24
N HIS A 9 12.98 -0.56 49.16
CA HIS A 9 12.37 0.76 49.42
C HIS A 9 12.44 1.76 48.26
N LEU A 10 12.75 1.31 47.04
CA LEU A 10 12.66 2.13 45.82
C LEU A 10 11.72 1.51 44.77
N SER A 11 10.61 0.91 45.22
CA SER A 11 9.59 0.36 44.30
C SER A 11 8.17 0.81 44.62
N ASN A 12 7.98 1.77 45.54
CA ASN A 12 6.64 2.07 46.06
C ASN A 12 6.17 3.53 45.93
N THR A 13 6.73 4.30 44.99
CA THR A 13 6.26 5.67 44.68
C THR A 13 6.07 5.89 43.18
N LEU A 14 5.63 4.86 42.45
CA LEU A 14 5.23 4.95 41.04
C LEU A 14 3.91 4.21 40.77
N ALA A 15 3.04 4.13 41.78
CA ALA A 15 1.73 3.47 41.69
C ALA A 15 0.57 4.45 41.98
N ALA A 16 0.68 5.70 41.53
CA ALA A 16 -0.38 6.70 41.68
C ALA A 16 -0.44 7.67 40.49
N ALA A 17 -0.50 7.14 39.27
CA ALA A 17 -0.85 7.90 38.06
C ALA A 17 -1.37 6.99 36.93
N ALA A 18 -2.12 5.94 37.26
CA ALA A 18 -2.68 4.99 36.29
C ALA A 18 -4.18 4.77 36.49
N ASP A 19 -4.91 5.84 36.79
CA ASP A 19 -6.37 5.87 36.69
C ASP A 19 -6.76 7.08 35.84
N MET A 20 -6.81 6.85 34.53
CA MET A 20 -7.56 7.58 33.49
C MET A 20 -6.99 7.19 32.13
N ILE A 21 -7.06 5.90 31.80
CA ILE A 21 -7.00 5.46 30.40
C ILE A 21 -8.39 4.93 30.11
N ASP A 22 -9.19 5.75 29.44
CA ASP A 22 -10.44 5.34 28.81
C ASP A 22 -10.22 3.99 28.10
N PRO A 23 -11.07 2.97 28.32
CA PRO A 23 -10.92 1.72 27.58
C PRO A 23 -10.95 2.05 26.08
N PRO A 24 -10.07 1.46 25.25
CA PRO A 24 -10.11 1.70 23.82
C PRO A 24 -11.54 1.40 23.32
N PRO A 25 -12.17 2.33 22.59
CA PRO A 25 -13.55 2.18 22.17
C PRO A 25 -13.71 0.88 21.39
N LYS A 26 -14.58 0.00 21.87
CA LYS A 26 -14.85 -1.30 21.24
C LYS A 26 -15.33 -1.07 19.80
N VAL A 27 -14.50 -1.44 18.82
CA VAL A 27 -14.85 -1.38 17.39
C VAL A 27 -15.91 -2.45 17.12
N ARG A 28 -17.11 -2.04 16.71
CA ARG A 28 -18.22 -2.96 16.37
C ARG A 28 -18.48 -2.95 14.87
N GLN A 29 -18.71 -4.13 14.29
CA GLN A 29 -19.09 -4.29 12.88
C GLN A 29 -20.55 -3.90 12.67
N SER A 30 -20.87 -3.42 11.46
CA SER A 30 -22.20 -2.90 11.06
C SER A 30 -23.35 -3.88 11.29
N SER A 31 -23.08 -5.18 11.26
CA SER A 31 -24.05 -6.27 11.48
C SER A 31 -24.56 -6.39 12.93
N GLN A 32 -23.96 -5.69 13.90
CA GLN A 32 -24.31 -5.77 15.32
C GLN A 32 -25.17 -4.60 15.82
N PHE A 33 -25.64 -3.71 14.94
CA PHE A 33 -26.49 -2.59 15.34
C PHE A 33 -27.98 -2.98 15.32
N GLN A 34 -28.62 -2.98 16.48
CA GLN A 34 -30.07 -3.19 16.62
C GLN A 34 -30.89 -1.91 16.34
N CYS A 35 -30.23 -0.76 16.12
CA CYS A 35 -30.88 0.50 15.79
C CYS A 35 -30.79 0.77 14.27
N PRO A 36 -31.92 0.95 13.56
CA PRO A 36 -31.95 1.16 12.11
C PRO A 36 -31.34 2.50 11.67
N GLN A 37 -31.32 3.51 12.55
CA GLN A 37 -30.73 4.83 12.23
C GLN A 37 -29.20 4.83 12.41
N CYS A 38 -28.66 3.97 13.29
CA CYS A 38 -27.22 3.78 13.45
C CYS A 38 -26.58 3.05 12.25
N SER A 39 -27.33 2.17 11.57
CA SER A 39 -26.84 1.51 10.35
C SER A 39 -26.74 2.48 9.16
N GLN A 40 -27.66 3.45 9.07
CA GLN A 40 -27.64 4.47 8.01
C GLN A 40 -26.51 5.50 8.18
N LEU A 41 -26.14 5.85 9.42
CA LEU A 41 -25.01 6.74 9.71
C LEU A 41 -23.67 6.17 9.20
N LEU A 42 -23.50 4.85 9.24
CA LEU A 42 -22.34 4.13 8.67
C LEU A 42 -22.33 4.14 7.14
N MET A 43 -23.49 4.19 6.48
CA MET A 43 -23.62 4.17 5.03
C MET A 43 -23.41 5.56 4.38
N GLY A 44 -23.54 6.66 5.15
CA GLY A 44 -23.63 8.01 4.61
C GLY A 44 -22.43 8.94 4.81
N LYS A 45 -21.37 8.54 5.53
CA LYS A 45 -20.22 9.41 5.82
C LYS A 45 -18.89 8.66 5.78
N LEU A 46 -18.24 8.68 4.62
CA LEU A 46 -16.83 8.36 4.45
C LEU A 46 -16.04 9.68 4.39
N SER A 47 -15.55 10.17 5.53
CA SER A 47 -14.49 11.17 5.51
C SER A 47 -13.60 11.13 6.76
N ALA A 48 -12.37 10.65 6.51
CA ALA A 48 -11.04 11.07 6.98
C ALA A 48 -10.68 11.20 8.47
N ALA A 49 -11.61 11.24 9.43
CA ALA A 49 -11.23 11.33 10.84
C ALA A 49 -11.74 10.12 11.62
N VAL A 50 -10.86 9.48 12.42
CA VAL A 50 -11.30 8.61 13.52
C VAL A 50 -12.15 9.49 14.43
N THR A 51 -13.44 9.44 14.19
CA THR A 51 -14.42 10.26 14.88
C THR A 51 -15.15 9.34 15.81
N THR A 52 -15.08 9.62 17.10
CA THR A 52 -16.04 9.09 18.04
C THR A 52 -17.40 9.66 17.68
N VAL A 53 -18.25 8.85 17.08
CA VAL A 53 -19.62 9.27 16.76
C VAL A 53 -20.49 8.86 17.94
N GLN A 54 -21.05 9.85 18.64
CA GLN A 54 -22.05 9.61 19.66
C GLN A 54 -23.44 9.62 19.01
N CYS A 55 -24.19 8.54 19.18
CA CYS A 55 -25.58 8.50 18.74
C CYS A 55 -26.42 9.42 19.63
N ASN A 56 -27.09 10.41 19.05
CA ASN A 56 -27.90 11.37 19.82
C ASN A 56 -29.21 10.77 20.39
N VAL A 57 -29.52 9.52 20.05
CA VAL A 57 -30.75 8.82 20.48
C VAL A 57 -30.48 7.81 21.59
N CYS A 58 -29.38 7.03 21.49
CA CYS A 58 -29.04 6.03 22.50
C CYS A 58 -27.76 6.36 23.28
N SER A 59 -27.19 7.55 23.08
CA SER A 59 -26.01 8.10 23.78
C SER A 59 -24.73 7.27 23.73
N HIS A 60 -24.71 6.16 23.00
CA HIS A 60 -23.52 5.33 22.86
C HIS A 60 -22.47 5.96 21.95
N VAL A 61 -21.20 5.81 22.33
CA VAL A 61 -20.02 6.26 21.61
C VAL A 61 -19.32 5.05 20.98
N PHE A 62 -19.00 5.12 19.69
CA PHE A 62 -18.24 4.08 19.00
C PHE A 62 -17.12 4.70 18.17
N ALA A 63 -16.01 3.97 18.06
CA ALA A 63 -14.95 4.27 17.10
C ALA A 63 -15.16 3.44 15.84
N VAL A 64 -15.26 4.13 14.71
CA VAL A 64 -15.21 3.51 13.39
C VAL A 64 -13.74 3.51 12.96
N ALA A 65 -13.13 2.33 12.96
CA ALA A 65 -11.80 2.14 12.38
C ALA A 65 -11.99 1.67 10.93
N GLU A 66 -11.45 2.41 9.96
CA GLU A 66 -11.31 1.88 8.59
C GLU A 66 -10.23 0.78 8.58
N PRO A 67 -10.39 -0.30 7.78
CA PRO A 67 -9.28 -1.16 7.39
C PRO A 67 -8.20 -0.32 6.65
N PRO A 68 -6.93 -0.75 6.63
CA PRO A 68 -5.85 0.02 6.02
C PRO A 68 -6.21 0.37 4.58
N LYS A 69 -6.17 1.67 4.26
CA LYS A 69 -6.27 2.18 2.89
C LYS A 69 -5.08 1.64 2.11
N GLU A 70 -5.22 0.48 1.48
CA GLU A 70 -4.43 0.20 0.30
C GLU A 70 -4.73 1.32 -0.71
N PRO A 71 -3.72 1.82 -1.45
CA PRO A 71 -3.94 2.88 -2.42
C PRO A 71 -4.83 2.30 -3.53
N GLU A 72 -6.13 2.57 -3.50
CA GLU A 72 -7.11 2.07 -4.48
C GLU A 72 -6.74 2.46 -5.93
N THR A 73 -5.89 3.48 -6.10
CA THR A 73 -5.34 3.86 -7.39
C THR A 73 -4.19 2.96 -7.87
N GLY A 74 -3.38 2.39 -6.96
CA GLY A 74 -2.21 1.59 -7.30
C GLY A 74 -2.58 0.22 -7.85
N ALA A 75 -3.45 -0.51 -7.15
CA ALA A 75 -3.92 -1.83 -7.58
C ALA A 75 -4.71 -1.75 -8.90
N THR A 76 -5.56 -0.74 -9.06
CA THR A 76 -6.35 -0.52 -10.28
C THR A 76 -5.44 -0.19 -11.48
N LYS A 77 -4.47 0.72 -11.31
CA LYS A 77 -3.51 1.05 -12.38
C LYS A 77 -2.62 -0.14 -12.75
N ARG A 78 -2.22 -0.95 -11.76
CA ARG A 78 -1.47 -2.19 -11.99
C ARG A 78 -2.28 -3.18 -12.82
N LYS A 79 -3.52 -3.46 -12.43
CA LYS A 79 -4.44 -4.33 -13.19
C LYS A 79 -4.65 -3.83 -14.61
N ALA A 80 -4.90 -2.54 -14.79
CA ALA A 80 -5.05 -1.93 -16.11
C ALA A 80 -3.78 -2.05 -16.95
N GLY A 81 -2.61 -1.79 -16.36
CA GLY A 81 -1.32 -1.92 -17.04
C GLY A 81 -1.02 -3.35 -17.49
N LEU A 82 -1.26 -4.34 -16.62
CA LEU A 82 -1.12 -5.76 -16.97
C LEU A 82 -2.11 -6.17 -18.06
N ALA A 83 -3.38 -5.74 -17.99
CA ALA A 83 -4.37 -6.04 -19.01
C ALA A 83 -4.00 -5.46 -20.39
N MET A 84 -3.50 -4.23 -20.43
CA MET A 84 -3.01 -3.59 -21.66
C MET A 84 -1.73 -4.27 -22.19
N LEU A 85 -0.82 -4.64 -21.30
CA LEU A 85 0.40 -5.34 -21.69
C LEU A 85 0.09 -6.77 -22.19
N ALA A 86 -0.99 -7.39 -21.70
CA ALA A 86 -1.46 -8.69 -22.15
C ALA A 86 -1.91 -8.69 -23.61
N THR A 87 -2.31 -7.54 -24.17
CA THR A 87 -2.67 -7.41 -25.59
C THR A 87 -1.49 -7.17 -26.51
N ALA A 88 -0.28 -6.92 -25.98
CA ALA A 88 0.93 -6.76 -26.78
C ALA A 88 1.29 -8.08 -27.49
N ASP A 89 1.85 -8.02 -28.69
CA ASP A 89 2.36 -9.23 -29.35
C ASP A 89 3.54 -9.82 -28.58
N ASP A 90 3.89 -11.08 -28.86
CA ASP A 90 4.96 -11.78 -28.13
C ASP A 90 6.34 -11.15 -28.34
N GLY A 91 6.60 -10.55 -29.49
CA GLY A 91 7.84 -9.83 -29.78
C GLY A 91 7.95 -8.55 -28.95
N GLU A 92 6.88 -7.74 -28.93
CA GLU A 92 6.81 -6.53 -28.12
C GLU A 92 6.94 -6.88 -26.63
N PHE A 93 6.19 -7.86 -26.13
CA PHE A 93 6.26 -8.29 -24.73
C PHE A 93 7.67 -8.78 -24.34
N ALA A 94 8.28 -9.63 -25.17
CA ALA A 94 9.64 -10.13 -24.94
C ALA A 94 10.69 -9.01 -24.94
N SER A 95 10.47 -7.94 -25.72
CA SER A 95 11.39 -6.80 -25.78
C SER A 95 11.37 -5.93 -24.51
N VAL A 96 10.20 -5.77 -23.87
CA VAL A 96 10.03 -4.89 -22.70
C VAL A 96 10.26 -5.59 -21.36
N LEU A 97 9.99 -6.90 -21.32
CA LEU A 97 10.04 -7.72 -20.11
C LEU A 97 11.37 -7.63 -19.34
N PRO A 98 12.56 -7.74 -19.97
CA PRO A 98 13.83 -7.68 -19.24
C PRO A 98 14.06 -6.34 -18.56
N LEU A 99 13.69 -5.25 -19.21
CA LEU A 99 13.91 -3.90 -18.69
C LEU A 99 12.91 -3.55 -17.59
N LEU A 100 11.64 -3.94 -17.72
CA LEU A 100 10.65 -3.79 -16.65
C LEU A 100 11.03 -4.57 -15.40
N THR A 101 11.40 -5.83 -15.59
CA THR A 101 11.87 -6.70 -14.50
C THR A 101 13.06 -6.07 -13.78
N LYS A 102 14.01 -5.50 -14.51
CA LYS A 102 15.17 -4.80 -13.94
C LYS A 102 14.77 -3.56 -13.14
N ILE A 103 13.88 -2.72 -13.67
CA ILE A 103 13.40 -1.51 -13.00
C ILE A 103 12.71 -1.86 -11.68
N LEU A 104 11.81 -2.85 -11.70
CA LEU A 104 11.08 -3.28 -10.51
C LEU A 104 12.01 -3.94 -9.48
N ASN A 105 12.93 -4.80 -9.91
CA ASN A 105 13.91 -5.42 -9.02
C ASN A 105 14.85 -4.39 -8.36
N ASN A 106 15.23 -3.33 -9.06
CA ASN A 106 16.03 -2.27 -8.47
C ASN A 106 15.30 -1.57 -7.31
N LEU A 107 13.99 -1.34 -7.44
CA LEU A 107 13.17 -0.79 -6.36
C LEU A 107 13.00 -1.77 -5.20
N ILE A 108 12.94 -3.07 -5.47
CA ILE A 108 12.77 -4.11 -4.45
C ILE A 108 14.06 -4.32 -3.64
N ASN A 109 15.20 -4.45 -4.33
CA ASN A 109 16.47 -4.82 -3.71
C ASN A 109 17.22 -3.62 -3.13
N ALA A 110 16.97 -2.41 -3.64
CA ALA A 110 17.63 -1.20 -3.20
C ALA A 110 16.64 -0.03 -3.10
N PRO A 111 15.62 -0.13 -2.23
CA PRO A 111 14.54 0.87 -2.13
C PRO A 111 14.99 2.24 -1.60
N LEU A 112 16.13 2.27 -0.88
CA LEU A 112 16.74 3.50 -0.34
C LEU A 112 17.54 4.27 -1.38
N GLU A 113 17.94 3.62 -2.48
CA GLU A 113 18.84 4.19 -3.46
C GLU A 113 18.09 5.18 -4.38
N PRO A 114 18.35 6.50 -4.30
CA PRO A 114 17.52 7.51 -4.95
C PRO A 114 17.50 7.41 -6.48
N LYS A 115 18.56 6.89 -7.09
CA LYS A 115 18.62 6.69 -8.56
C LYS A 115 17.63 5.65 -9.07
N PHE A 116 17.20 4.69 -8.26
CA PHE A 116 16.23 3.68 -8.67
C PHE A 116 14.78 4.15 -8.53
N ARG A 117 14.57 5.24 -7.78
CA ARG A 117 13.28 5.93 -7.67
C ARG A 117 13.01 6.91 -8.80
N LYS A 118 13.89 7.00 -9.80
CA LYS A 118 13.76 7.95 -10.93
C LYS A 118 14.08 7.29 -12.26
N LEU A 119 13.25 7.55 -13.26
CA LEU A 119 13.41 7.10 -14.64
C LEU A 119 13.34 8.32 -15.56
N LYS A 120 14.49 8.70 -16.12
CA LYS A 120 14.56 9.83 -17.05
C LYS A 120 14.02 9.42 -18.42
N LYS A 121 13.03 10.17 -18.94
CA LYS A 121 12.47 9.94 -20.29
C LYS A 121 13.48 10.24 -21.39
N SER A 122 14.53 11.01 -21.11
CA SER A 122 15.63 11.25 -22.06
C SER A 122 16.51 10.01 -22.30
N ASN A 123 16.44 8.98 -21.47
CA ASN A 123 17.14 7.74 -21.73
C ASN A 123 16.42 6.97 -22.85
N ALA A 124 17.08 6.76 -23.99
CA ALA A 124 16.48 6.11 -25.16
C ALA A 124 15.78 4.78 -24.84
N LYS A 125 16.40 3.92 -24.00
CA LYS A 125 15.81 2.63 -23.62
C LYS A 125 14.56 2.80 -22.76
N VAL A 126 14.58 3.77 -21.84
CA VAL A 126 13.40 4.11 -21.03
C VAL A 126 12.31 4.71 -21.91
N ASN A 127 12.66 5.59 -22.85
CA ASN A 127 11.70 6.20 -23.76
C ASN A 127 10.97 5.15 -24.60
N THR A 128 11.72 4.26 -25.26
CA THR A 128 11.15 3.15 -26.03
C THR A 128 10.28 2.26 -25.15
N LEU A 129 10.72 1.94 -23.93
CA LEU A 129 9.92 1.16 -22.99
C LEU A 129 8.57 1.84 -22.67
N LEU A 130 8.56 3.15 -22.45
CA LEU A 130 7.37 3.90 -22.09
C LEU A 130 6.37 4.04 -23.25
N GLN A 131 6.79 3.78 -24.49
CA GLN A 131 5.91 3.78 -25.67
C GLN A 131 5.05 2.52 -25.76
N THR A 132 5.44 1.42 -25.11
CA THR A 132 4.65 0.19 -25.09
C THR A 132 3.39 0.35 -24.25
N SER A 133 2.28 -0.12 -24.81
CA SER A 133 0.96 -0.07 -24.17
C SER A 133 0.99 -0.74 -22.80
N GLY A 134 0.36 -0.10 -21.81
CA GLY A 134 0.25 -0.63 -20.45
C GLY A 134 1.46 -0.41 -19.54
N VAL A 135 2.66 -0.13 -20.08
CA VAL A 135 3.89 0.06 -19.29
C VAL A 135 3.76 1.22 -18.29
N ILE A 136 3.30 2.38 -18.76
CA ILE A 136 3.15 3.56 -17.89
C ILE A 136 2.14 3.26 -16.77
N SER A 137 1.03 2.59 -17.10
CA SER A 137 0.01 2.20 -16.12
C SER A 137 0.56 1.21 -15.09
N LEU A 138 1.36 0.24 -15.52
CA LEU A 138 2.03 -0.73 -14.65
C LEU A 138 3.03 -0.04 -13.71
N LEU A 139 3.88 0.85 -14.23
CA LEU A 139 4.82 1.64 -13.42
C LEU A 139 4.08 2.56 -12.44
N LYS A 140 2.96 3.17 -12.84
CA LYS A 140 2.12 3.95 -11.93
C LYS A 140 1.51 3.07 -10.82
N GLY A 141 1.16 1.82 -11.14
CA GLY A 141 0.73 0.82 -10.16
C GLY A 141 1.84 0.32 -9.23
N ALA A 142 3.11 0.50 -9.62
CA ALA A 142 4.29 0.26 -8.79
C ALA A 142 4.72 1.48 -7.96
N GLY A 143 3.95 2.58 -7.99
CA GLY A 143 4.21 3.79 -7.20
C GLY A 143 4.95 4.90 -7.96
N PHE A 144 5.22 4.76 -9.26
CA PHE A 144 5.74 5.87 -10.05
C PHE A 144 4.66 6.92 -10.32
N ILE A 145 5.04 8.19 -10.24
CA ILE A 145 4.26 9.30 -10.78
C ILE A 145 4.93 9.81 -12.05
N ASP A 146 4.12 10.20 -13.00
CA ASP A 146 4.55 10.68 -14.30
C ASP A 146 4.69 12.19 -14.26
N LYS A 147 5.91 12.68 -14.51
CA LYS A 147 6.20 14.11 -14.69
C LYS A 147 6.65 14.34 -16.12
N GLU A 148 6.72 15.61 -16.52
CA GLU A 148 7.06 16.00 -17.90
C GLU A 148 8.34 15.31 -18.42
N GLN A 149 9.40 15.28 -17.62
CA GLN A 149 10.72 14.77 -18.05
C GLN A 149 11.14 13.42 -17.43
N GLU A 150 10.47 12.96 -16.38
CA GLU A 150 10.85 11.73 -15.67
C GLU A 150 9.63 11.06 -15.00
N LEU A 151 9.72 9.75 -14.81
CA LEU A 151 8.85 9.05 -13.86
C LEU A 151 9.60 8.93 -12.54
N LEU A 152 8.93 9.19 -11.42
CA LEU A 152 9.57 9.08 -10.11
C LEU A 152 8.67 8.48 -9.04
N VAL A 153 9.26 7.78 -8.09
CA VAL A 153 8.57 7.35 -6.87
C VAL A 153 8.66 8.49 -5.86
N PRO A 154 7.54 9.14 -5.49
CA PRO A 154 7.57 10.30 -4.61
C PRO A 154 8.04 9.90 -3.20
N ALA A 155 8.67 10.84 -2.49
CA ALA A 155 9.13 10.60 -1.12
C ALA A 155 7.97 10.31 -0.13
N SER A 156 6.75 10.71 -0.48
CA SER A 156 5.53 10.36 0.26
C SER A 156 5.25 8.86 0.26
N ILE A 157 5.72 8.12 -0.76
CA ILE A 157 5.71 6.66 -0.76
C ILE A 157 6.99 6.21 -0.05
N GLY A 158 6.80 5.71 1.17
CA GLY A 158 7.86 5.17 2.00
C GLY A 158 8.58 4.00 1.32
N TRP A 159 9.75 3.61 1.84
CA TRP A 159 10.54 2.53 1.25
C TRP A 159 9.83 1.19 1.25
N THR A 160 9.19 0.84 2.38
CA THR A 160 8.43 -0.40 2.55
C THR A 160 7.22 -0.45 1.62
N GLU A 161 6.47 0.65 1.51
CA GLU A 161 5.31 0.73 0.62
C GLU A 161 5.74 0.65 -0.86
N GLY A 162 6.77 1.41 -1.26
CA GLY A 162 7.31 1.36 -2.62
C GLY A 162 7.82 -0.02 -3.00
N GLN A 163 8.48 -0.72 -2.08
CA GLN A 163 8.92 -2.10 -2.27
C GLN A 163 7.72 -3.05 -2.44
N ALA A 164 6.67 -2.94 -1.62
CA ALA A 164 5.48 -3.76 -1.73
C ALA A 164 4.74 -3.53 -3.07
N LEU A 165 4.62 -2.28 -3.51
CA LEU A 165 4.01 -1.94 -4.79
C LEU A 165 4.81 -2.47 -5.98
N ALA A 166 6.14 -2.34 -5.94
CA ALA A 166 7.04 -2.88 -6.96
C ALA A 166 6.99 -4.41 -7.00
N GLN A 167 6.98 -5.08 -5.85
CA GLN A 167 6.86 -6.54 -5.76
C GLN A 167 5.53 -7.02 -6.36
N ALA A 168 4.44 -6.35 -6.04
CA ALA A 168 3.13 -6.76 -6.54
C ALA A 168 3.00 -6.52 -8.07
N ALA A 169 3.65 -5.50 -8.62
CA ALA A 169 3.76 -5.31 -10.07
C ALA A 169 4.63 -6.40 -10.72
N LEU A 170 5.76 -6.77 -10.10
CA LEU A 170 6.63 -7.83 -10.59
C LEU A 170 5.92 -9.19 -10.61
N ASN A 171 5.20 -9.53 -9.54
CA ASN A 171 4.43 -10.78 -9.48
C ASN A 171 3.40 -10.88 -10.62
N GLY A 172 2.70 -9.77 -10.92
CA GLY A 172 1.75 -9.74 -12.04
C GLY A 172 2.44 -9.90 -13.40
N LEU A 173 3.61 -9.28 -13.57
CA LEU A 173 4.40 -9.40 -14.80
C LEU A 173 4.91 -10.83 -15.03
N MET A 174 5.39 -11.50 -13.98
CA MET A 174 5.85 -12.89 -14.04
C MET A 174 4.68 -13.85 -14.32
N ALA A 175 3.53 -13.66 -13.67
CA ALA A 175 2.34 -14.46 -13.95
C ALA A 175 1.91 -14.36 -15.42
N GLN A 176 2.01 -13.18 -16.03
CA GLN A 176 1.72 -12.98 -17.45
C GLN A 176 2.74 -13.68 -18.36
N GLN A 177 4.03 -13.65 -18.00
CA GLN A 177 5.06 -14.40 -18.70
C GLN A 177 4.80 -15.91 -18.66
N ASP A 178 4.40 -16.45 -17.50
CA ASP A 178 4.09 -17.86 -17.33
C ASP A 178 2.89 -18.30 -18.18
N VAL A 179 1.83 -17.48 -18.24
CA VAL A 179 0.65 -17.72 -19.09
C VAL A 179 1.05 -17.79 -20.57
N ARG A 180 1.92 -16.89 -21.04
CA ARG A 180 2.41 -16.88 -22.42
C ARG A 180 3.32 -18.07 -22.71
N ALA A 181 4.22 -18.41 -21.79
CA ALA A 181 5.10 -19.56 -21.92
C ALA A 181 4.33 -20.89 -21.95
N ALA A 182 3.20 -20.98 -21.25
CA ALA A 182 2.30 -22.11 -21.32
C ALA A 182 1.55 -22.18 -22.67
N ALA A 183 1.06 -21.04 -23.17
CA ALA A 183 0.38 -20.95 -24.47
C ALA A 183 1.30 -21.31 -25.65
N ALA A 184 2.59 -20.95 -25.59
CA ALA A 184 3.56 -21.28 -26.64
C ALA A 184 3.96 -22.76 -26.70
N LYS A 185 3.62 -23.55 -25.67
CA LYS A 185 3.90 -24.99 -25.58
C LYS A 185 2.69 -25.88 -25.88
N ALA A 186 1.51 -25.28 -26.03
CA ALA A 186 0.26 -25.97 -26.34
C ALA A 186 0.03 -26.01 -27.87
#